data_AF-A0A3N5GNR4-F1
#
_entry.id   AF-A0A3N5GNR4-F1
#
_cell.length_a   1.000
_cell.length_b   1.000
_cell.length_c   1.000
_cell.angle_alpha   90.00
_cell.angle_beta   90.00
_cell.angle_gamma   90.00
#
_symmetry.space_group_name_H-M   'P 1'
#
loop_
_entity.id
_entity.type
_entity.pdbx_description
1 polymer ?
#
loop_
_entity_poly.entity_id
_entity_poly.type
_entity_poly.pdbx_seq_one_letter_code
_entity_poly.pdbx_strand_id
1 'polypeptide(L)'
;GLLIGHFGRVGNFKLWVPPAARNITRELGLMLFLAGAGTNAGASLVQVVQQRGWSLVGAGLLISAVTVITGLALMIPIYKMTTLSTLGALCACMTNPPGLGAAQSQAETDLPTVSYASVYPAALIFKILLAQVLVEVLSKIL
;
A
#
# COMPACT_ATOMS: atom_id res chain seq x y z
N GLY A 1 -2.79 4.56 16.13
CA GLY A 1 -1.79 3.60 15.63
C GLY A 1 -0.38 4.07 15.94
N LEU A 2 0.14 5.02 15.18
CA LEU A 2 1.56 5.43 15.22
C LEU A 2 2.06 5.87 16.61
N LEU A 3 1.33 6.76 17.29
CA LEU A 3 1.71 7.22 18.63
C LEU A 3 1.66 6.08 19.66
N ILE A 4 0.59 5.28 19.65
CA ILE A 4 0.42 4.14 20.56
C ILE A 4 1.47 3.06 20.33
N GLY A 5 1.83 2.80 19.06
CA GLY A 5 2.90 1.87 18.70
C GLY A 5 4.29 2.37 19.08
N HIS A 6 4.53 3.69 19.01
CA HIS A 6 5.79 4.30 19.45
C HIS A 6 5.96 4.28 20.97
N PHE A 7 4.93 4.69 21.72
CA PHE A 7 4.99 4.74 23.18
C PHE A 7 4.82 3.37 23.85
N GLY A 8 4.23 2.39 23.17
CA GLY A 8 4.11 1.00 23.62
C GLY A 8 3.27 0.79 24.90
N ARG A 9 2.73 1.87 25.47
CA ARG A 9 1.97 1.92 26.72
C ARG A 9 0.92 3.02 26.66
N VAL A 10 -0.26 2.73 27.19
CA VAL A 10 -1.30 3.72 27.48
C VAL A 10 -1.65 3.53 28.96
N GLY A 11 -1.11 4.41 29.81
CA GLY A 11 -1.19 4.23 31.26
C GLY A 11 -0.50 2.95 31.75
N ASN A 12 -1.18 2.17 32.60
CA ASN A 12 -0.66 0.91 33.16
C ASN A 12 -0.76 -0.29 32.20
N PHE A 13 -1.40 -0.15 31.04
CA PHE A 13 -1.56 -1.25 30.09
C PHE A 13 -0.33 -1.35 29.15
N LYS A 14 0.37 -2.49 29.19
CA LYS A 14 1.42 -2.84 28.23
C LYS A 14 0.76 -3.29 26.93
N LEU A 15 0.85 -2.47 25.88
CA LEU A 15 0.25 -2.75 24.56
C LEU A 15 1.18 -3.57 23.65
N TRP A 16 2.00 -4.42 24.26
CA TRP A 16 2.91 -5.28 23.53
C TRP A 16 2.15 -6.48 22.97
N VAL A 17 2.15 -6.62 21.65
CA VAL A 17 1.50 -7.74 20.96
C VAL A 17 2.58 -8.76 20.59
N PRO A 18 2.45 -10.03 21.02
CA PRO A 18 3.37 -11.08 20.62
C PRO A 18 3.47 -11.20 19.09
N PRO A 19 4.66 -11.45 18.51
CA PRO A 19 4.85 -11.56 17.07
C PRO A 19 3.90 -12.58 16.41
N ALA A 20 3.66 -13.71 17.07
CA ALA A 20 2.74 -14.74 16.58
C ALA A 20 1.30 -14.21 16.43
N ALA A 21 0.79 -13.50 17.45
CA ALA A 21 -0.53 -12.90 17.41
C ALA A 21 -0.62 -11.83 16.31
N ARG A 22 0.39 -10.97 16.20
CA ARG A 22 0.45 -9.93 15.15
C ARG A 22 0.40 -10.53 13.75
N ASN A 23 1.17 -11.59 13.50
CA ASN A 23 1.21 -12.24 12.19
C ASN A 23 -0.12 -12.90 11.84
N ILE A 24 -0.72 -13.63 12.78
CA ILE A 24 -2.04 -14.26 12.57
C ILE A 24 -3.11 -13.19 12.29
N THR A 25 -3.16 -12.11 13.08
CA THR A 25 -4.12 -11.03 12.87
C THR A 25 -3.93 -10.34 11.52
N ARG A 26 -2.68 -10.12 11.09
CA ARG A 26 -2.36 -9.53 9.78
C ARG A 26 -2.82 -10.43 8.63
N GLU A 27 -2.50 -11.72 8.69
CA GLU A 27 -2.88 -12.68 7.64
C GLU A 27 -4.40 -12.85 7.56
N LEU A 28 -5.08 -13.02 8.69
CA LEU A 28 -6.55 -13.11 8.73
C LEU A 28 -7.20 -11.84 8.18
N GLY A 29 -6.73 -10.66 8.60
CA GLY A 29 -7.23 -9.39 8.10
C GLY A 29 -7.03 -9.24 6.59
N LEU A 30 -5.87 -9.67 6.08
CA LEU A 30 -5.58 -9.65 4.65
C LEU A 30 -6.48 -10.60 3.87
N MET A 31 -6.68 -11.83 4.35
CA MET A 31 -7.58 -12.82 3.72
C MET A 31 -9.01 -12.29 3.63
N LEU A 32 -9.52 -11.74 4.74
CA LEU A 32 -10.87 -11.15 4.78
C LEU A 32 -10.99 -9.92 3.86
N PHE A 33 -9.97 -9.05 3.85
CA PHE A 33 -9.92 -7.89 2.97
C PHE A 33 -9.93 -8.31 1.49
N LEU A 34 -9.10 -9.29 1.10
CA LEU A 34 -9.03 -9.80 -0.26
C LEU A 34 -10.32 -10.51 -0.69
N ALA A 35 -10.95 -11.28 0.20
CA ALA A 35 -12.23 -11.92 -0.08
C ALA A 35 -13.30 -10.87 -0.40
N GLY A 36 -13.39 -9.80 0.40
CA GLY A 36 -14.37 -8.72 0.19
C GLY A 36 -14.06 -7.86 -1.05
N ALA A 37 -12.86 -7.29 -1.11
CA ALA A 37 -12.45 -6.38 -2.18
C ALA A 37 -12.40 -7.10 -3.54
N GLY A 38 -11.89 -8.34 -3.57
CA GLY A 38 -11.81 -9.16 -4.77
C GLY A 38 -13.17 -9.56 -5.32
N THR A 39 -14.11 -9.99 -4.47
CA THR A 39 -15.46 -10.35 -4.90
C THR A 39 -16.21 -9.13 -5.46
N ASN A 40 -16.11 -7.97 -4.80
CA ASN A 40 -16.72 -6.72 -5.27
C ASN A 40 -16.13 -6.26 -6.62
N ALA A 41 -14.80 -6.22 -6.74
CA ALA A 41 -14.14 -5.82 -7.98
C ALA A 41 -14.42 -6.82 -9.13
N GLY A 42 -14.46 -8.12 -8.81
CA GLY A 42 -14.73 -9.19 -9.76
C GLY A 42 -16.14 -9.17 -10.33
N ALA A 43 -17.14 -8.83 -9.53
CA ALA A 43 -18.54 -8.78 -9.96
C ALA A 43 -18.77 -7.80 -11.13
N SER A 44 -18.05 -6.67 -11.14
CA SER A 44 -18.16 -5.67 -12.20
C SER A 44 -17.13 -5.82 -13.32
N LEU A 45 -16.20 -6.77 -13.23
CA LEU A 45 -15.05 -6.86 -14.14
C LEU A 45 -15.48 -7.04 -15.60
N VAL A 46 -16.41 -7.96 -15.88
CA VAL A 46 -16.91 -8.21 -17.25
C VAL A 46 -17.60 -6.97 -17.81
N GLN A 47 -18.44 -6.31 -17.01
CA GLN A 47 -19.16 -5.11 -17.42
C GLN A 47 -18.21 -3.96 -17.73
N VAL A 48 -17.19 -3.73 -16.90
CA VAL A 48 -16.18 -2.69 -17.09
C VAL A 48 -15.38 -2.94 -18.38
N VAL A 49 -14.96 -4.18 -18.61
CA VAL A 49 -14.22 -4.55 -19.82
C VAL A 49 -15.07 -4.39 -21.08
N GLN A 50 -16.36 -4.73 -21.03
CA GLN A 50 -17.27 -4.53 -22.17
C GLN A 50 -17.51 -3.04 -22.46
N GLN A 51 -17.67 -2.20 -21.44
CA GLN A 51 -17.98 -0.78 -21.62
C GLN A 51 -16.77 0.07 -22.02
N ARG A 52 -15.60 -0.22 -21.45
CA ARG A 52 -14.39 0.61 -21.61
C ARG A 52 -13.31 -0.07 -22.46
N GLY A 53 -13.54 -1.33 -22.84
CA GLY A 53 -12.59 -2.16 -23.58
C GLY A 53 -11.36 -2.53 -22.76
N TRP A 54 -10.43 -3.21 -23.43
CA TRP A 54 -9.11 -3.56 -22.89
C TRP A 54 -8.22 -2.34 -22.60
N SER A 55 -8.62 -1.16 -23.06
CA SER A 55 -7.88 0.09 -22.86
C SER A 55 -7.67 0.43 -21.38
N LEU A 56 -8.68 0.22 -20.52
CA LEU A 56 -8.57 0.46 -19.08
C LEU A 56 -7.61 -0.52 -18.41
N VAL A 57 -7.66 -1.79 -18.81
CA VAL A 57 -6.75 -2.83 -18.28
C VAL A 57 -5.31 -2.51 -18.67
N GLY A 58 -5.08 -2.15 -19.93
CA GLY A 58 -3.78 -1.74 -20.43
C GLY A 58 -3.25 -0.48 -19.73
N ALA A 59 -4.09 0.55 -19.57
CA ALA A 59 -3.73 1.77 -18.86
C ALA A 59 -3.38 1.50 -17.39
N GLY A 60 -4.19 0.69 -16.69
CA GLY A 60 -3.93 0.31 -15.31
C GLY A 60 -2.63 -0.47 -15.14
N LEU A 61 -2.35 -1.40 -16.06
CA LEU A 61 -1.10 -2.16 -16.08
C LEU A 61 0.11 -1.25 -16.35
N LEU A 62 0.01 -0.36 -17.33
CA LEU A 62 1.08 0.58 -17.66
C LEU A 62 1.38 1.53 -16.50
N ILE A 63 0.36 2.15 -15.91
CA ILE A 63 0.53 3.07 -14.77
C ILE A 63 1.16 2.32 -13.58
N SER A 64 0.69 1.11 -13.29
CA SER A 64 1.25 0.29 -12.21
C SER A 64 2.70 -0.09 -12.47
N ALA A 65 3.02 -0.55 -13.68
CA ALA A 65 4.38 -0.92 -14.07
C ALA A 65 5.34 0.28 -14.00
N VAL A 66 4.94 1.43 -14.55
CA VAL A 66 5.73 2.66 -14.49
C VAL A 66 5.96 3.07 -13.03
N THR A 67 4.96 3.01 -12.18
CA THR A 67 5.09 3.36 -10.75
C THR A 67 6.08 2.44 -10.03
N VAL A 68 6.01 1.13 -10.27
CA VAL A 68 6.93 0.16 -9.67
C VAL A 68 8.36 0.36 -10.18
N ILE A 69 8.55 0.49 -11.50
CA ILE A 69 9.87 0.67 -12.12
C ILE A 69 10.51 1.97 -11.62
N THR A 70 9.77 3.08 -11.65
CA THR A 70 10.28 4.37 -11.18
C THR A 70 10.62 4.34 -9.70
N GLY A 71 9.75 3.77 -8.85
CA GLY A 71 10.05 3.68 -7.43
C GLY A 71 11.25 2.76 -7.12
N LEU A 72 11.41 1.62 -7.80
CA LEU A 72 12.61 0.78 -7.68
C LEU A 72 13.88 1.51 -8.12
N ALA A 73 13.81 2.22 -9.26
CA ALA A 73 14.93 2.98 -9.82
C ALA A 73 15.34 4.18 -8.96
N LEU A 74 14.46 4.70 -8.12
CA LEU A 74 14.79 5.78 -7.18
C LEU A 74 15.25 5.22 -5.83
N MET A 75 14.49 4.29 -5.24
CA MET A 75 14.68 3.83 -3.85
C MET A 75 15.98 3.03 -3.65
N ILE A 76 16.36 2.19 -4.61
CA ILE A 76 17.56 1.35 -4.47
C ILE A 76 18.84 2.16 -4.70
N PRO A 77 19.06 2.84 -5.84
CA PRO A 77 20.34 3.51 -6.08
C PRO A 77 20.47 4.87 -5.38
N ILE A 78 19.40 5.66 -5.28
CA ILE A 78 19.46 7.02 -4.71
C ILE A 78 19.32 6.98 -3.18
N TYR A 79 18.25 6.34 -2.70
CA TYR A 79 17.96 6.26 -1.26
C TYR A 79 18.68 5.10 -0.56
N LYS A 80 19.39 4.24 -1.31
CA LYS A 80 20.18 3.12 -0.79
C LYS A 80 19.38 2.20 0.13
N MET A 81 18.09 2.04 -0.15
CA MET A 81 17.21 1.18 0.63
C MET A 81 17.45 -0.29 0.29
N THR A 82 17.30 -1.18 1.28
CA THR A 82 17.30 -2.62 1.02
C THR A 82 16.10 -3.02 0.16
N THR A 83 16.19 -4.14 -0.55
CA THR A 83 15.09 -4.65 -1.38
C THR A 83 13.81 -4.84 -0.56
N LEU A 84 13.93 -5.42 0.64
CA LEU A 84 12.80 -5.65 1.56
C LEU A 84 12.14 -4.33 2.00
N SER A 85 12.95 -3.33 2.40
CA SER A 85 12.44 -2.01 2.76
C SER A 85 11.81 -1.29 1.57
N THR A 86 12.38 -1.45 0.37
CA THR A 86 11.87 -0.86 -0.87
C THR A 86 10.51 -1.43 -1.24
N LEU A 87 10.32 -2.74 -1.15
CA LEU A 87 9.01 -3.39 -1.38
C LEU A 87 7.95 -2.85 -0.41
N GLY A 88 8.29 -2.72 0.87
CA GLY A 88 7.40 -2.12 1.88
C GLY A 88 7.03 -0.66 1.58
N ALA A 89 8.03 0.15 1.22
CA ALA A 89 7.84 1.57 0.89
C ALA A 89 7.02 1.75 -0.39
N LEU A 90 7.29 0.96 -1.43
CA LEU A 90 6.51 0.93 -2.68
C LEU A 90 5.05 0.58 -2.42
N CYS A 91 4.80 -0.47 -1.63
CA CYS A 91 3.44 -0.85 -1.28
C CYS A 91 2.72 0.27 -0.51
N ALA A 92 3.42 1.01 0.34
CA ALA A 92 2.86 2.17 1.04
C ALA A 92 2.51 3.31 0.08
N CYS A 93 3.41 3.66 -0.84
CA CYS A 93 3.16 4.69 -1.86
C CYS A 93 1.99 4.32 -2.78
N MET A 94 1.90 3.05 -3.18
CA MET A 94 0.81 2.54 -4.02
C MET A 94 -0.47 2.26 -3.22
N THR A 95 -0.46 2.45 -1.90
CA THR A 95 -1.58 2.10 -1.01
C THR A 95 -2.08 0.67 -1.25
N ASN A 96 -1.16 -0.29 -1.35
CA ASN A 96 -1.41 -1.68 -1.70
C ASN A 96 -1.10 -2.65 -0.52
N PRO A 97 -2.02 -2.80 0.46
CA PRO A 97 -1.85 -3.74 1.55
C PRO A 97 -1.67 -5.20 1.12
N PRO A 98 -2.35 -5.71 0.07
CA PRO A 98 -2.07 -7.06 -0.45
C PRO A 98 -0.65 -7.27 -0.94
N GLY A 99 -0.09 -6.28 -1.65
CA GLY A 99 1.31 -6.32 -2.07
C GLY A 99 2.27 -6.40 -0.88
N LEU A 100 1.99 -5.65 0.20
CA LEU A 100 2.75 -5.74 1.44
C LEU A 100 2.65 -7.14 2.06
N GLY A 101 1.44 -7.71 2.09
CA GLY A 101 1.21 -9.06 2.60
C GLY A 101 2.05 -10.11 1.87
N ALA A 102 2.05 -10.05 0.53
CA ALA A 102 2.86 -10.93 -0.30
C ALA A 102 4.38 -10.71 -0.10
N ALA A 103 4.82 -9.46 0.04
CA ALA A 103 6.23 -9.18 0.34
C ALA A 103 6.63 -9.68 1.73
N GLN A 104 5.74 -9.56 2.72
CA GLN A 104 5.99 -9.98 4.10
C GLN A 104 5.96 -11.50 4.27
N SER A 105 5.16 -12.24 3.49
CA SER A 105 5.14 -13.71 3.54
C SER A 105 6.44 -14.33 3.04
N GLN A 106 7.17 -13.63 2.18
CA GLN A 106 8.47 -14.03 1.64
C GLN A 106 9.65 -13.48 2.44
N ALA A 107 9.39 -12.69 3.48
CA ALA A 107 10.41 -12.04 4.28
C ALA A 107 10.55 -12.72 5.64
N GLU A 108 11.78 -13.02 6.04
CA GLU A 108 12.10 -13.53 7.39
C GLU A 108 12.08 -12.44 8.46
N THR A 109 11.97 -11.17 8.06
CA THR A 109 12.03 -10.00 8.94
C THR A 109 10.80 -9.12 8.74
N ASP A 110 10.47 -8.30 9.74
CA ASP A 110 9.39 -7.31 9.65
C ASP A 110 9.77 -6.05 8.84
N LEU A 111 10.93 -6.03 8.17
CA LEU A 111 11.42 -4.86 7.44
C LEU A 111 10.42 -4.29 6.43
N PRO A 112 9.71 -5.10 5.61
CA PRO A 112 8.68 -4.56 4.72
C PRO A 112 7.55 -3.86 5.48
N THR A 113 7.07 -4.47 6.57
CA THR A 113 5.98 -3.92 7.40
C THR A 113 6.39 -2.62 8.09
N VAL A 114 7.61 -2.55 8.63
CA VAL A 114 8.14 -1.34 9.28
C VAL A 114 8.31 -0.21 8.27
N SER A 115 8.85 -0.51 7.09
CA SER A 115 9.00 0.46 6.00
C SER A 115 7.64 1.00 5.54
N TYR A 116 6.67 0.10 5.34
CA TYR A 116 5.31 0.48 4.97
C TYR A 116 4.67 1.41 6.00
N ALA A 117 4.74 1.05 7.29
CA ALA A 117 4.14 1.83 8.37
C ALA A 117 4.74 3.24 8.49
N SER A 118 6.03 3.39 8.12
CA SER A 118 6.74 4.67 8.17
C SER A 118 6.40 5.57 6.99
N VAL A 119 6.31 5.01 5.79
CA VAL A 119 6.09 5.77 4.54
C VAL A 119 4.62 6.08 4.31
N TYR A 120 3.70 5.20 4.72
CA TYR A 120 2.27 5.32 4.43
C TYR A 120 1.62 6.64 4.89
N PRO A 121 1.87 7.17 6.10
CA PRO A 121 1.29 8.44 6.52
C PRO A 121 1.74 9.61 5.66
N ALA A 122 3.04 9.68 5.35
CA ALA A 122 3.58 10.72 4.50
C ALA A 122 2.98 10.64 3.09
N ALA A 123 2.98 9.44 2.49
CA ALA A 123 2.37 9.21 1.18
C ALA A 123 0.90 9.64 1.14
N LEU A 124 0.14 9.36 2.20
CA LEU A 124 -1.28 9.73 2.29
C LEU A 124 -1.48 11.25 2.36
N ILE A 125 -0.65 11.97 3.14
CA ILE A 125 -0.69 13.44 3.22
C ILE A 125 -0.42 14.04 1.83
N PHE A 126 0.68 13.63 1.18
CA PHE A 126 1.02 14.12 -0.16
C PHE A 126 -0.06 13.80 -1.18
N LYS A 127 -0.64 12.58 -1.14
CA LYS A 127 -1.73 12.18 -2.04
C LYS A 127 -2.97 13.06 -1.87
N ILE A 128 -3.35 13.42 -0.65
CA ILE A 128 -4.49 14.31 -0.39
C ILE A 128 -4.23 15.71 -0.97
N LEU A 129 -3.05 16.28 -0.69
CA LEU A 129 -2.69 17.61 -1.20
C LEU A 129 -2.65 17.64 -2.74
N LEU A 130 -2.01 16.65 -3.36
CA LEU A 130 -1.94 16.55 -4.82
C LEU A 130 -3.32 16.34 -5.45
N ALA A 131 -4.20 15.55 -4.82
CA ALA A 131 -5.57 15.38 -5.30
C ALA A 131 -6.34 16.71 -5.29
N GLN A 132 -6.21 17.52 -4.23
CA GLN A 132 -6.84 18.84 -4.17
C GLN A 132 -6.31 19.78 -5.26
N VAL A 133 -4.98 19.83 -5.45
CA VAL A 133 -4.36 20.62 -6.52
C VAL A 133 -4.83 20.16 -7.90
N LEU A 134 -4.90 18.85 -8.13
CA LEU A 134 -5.36 18.29 -9.40
C LEU A 134 -6.81 18.70 -9.70
N VAL A 135 -7.69 18.64 -8.71
CA VAL A 135 -9.09 19.06 -8.86
C VAL A 135 -9.19 20.55 -9.18
N GLU A 136 -8.42 21.41 -8.50
CA GLU A 136 -8.40 22.86 -8.74
C GLU A 136 -7.85 23.22 -10.12
N VAL A 137 -6.83 22.49 -10.61
CA VAL A 137 -6.30 22.70 -11.95
C VAL A 137 -7.32 22.24 -13.00
N LEU A 138 -7.97 21.10 -12.78
CA LEU A 138 -8.97 20.58 -13.71
C LEU A 138 -10.22 21.47 -13.76
N SER A 139 -10.68 22.00 -12.62
CA SER A 139 -11.83 22.90 -12.54
C SER A 139 -11.62 24.26 -13.20
N LYS A 140 -10.36 24.67 -13.40
CA LYS A 140 -10.03 25.90 -14.16
C LYS A 140 -9.94 25.66 -15.66
N ILE A 141 -9.69 24.42 -16.08
CA ILE A 141 -9.54 24.04 -17.48
C ILE A 141 -10.88 23.68 -18.12
N LEU A 142 -11.82 23.16 -17.33
CA LEU A 142 -13.11 22.60 -17.77
C LEU A 142 -14.27 23.51 -17.35
#